data_AF-A0A7V3UGH1-F1
#
_entry.id   AF-A0A7V3UGH1-F1
#
_cell.length_a   1.000
_cell.length_b   1.000
_cell.length_c   1.000
_cell.angle_alpha   90.00
_cell.angle_beta   90.00
_cell.angle_gamma   90.00
#
_symmetry.space_group_name_H-M   'P 1'
#
loop_
_entity.id
_entity.type
_entity.pdbx_description
1 polymer ?
#
loop_
_entity_poly.entity_id
_entity_poly.type
_entity_poly.pdbx_seq_one_letter_code
_entity_poly.pdbx_strand_id
1 'polypeptide(L)'
;MTIGIILAISILGLVFAGFLAKFVLAQGTGKYEMQEISNAIREGAEAFLNRQYKTIGTLSIALGLLIFLLYGFLKGDWDLAIKTTFAFFLGAICSALAGYIGMYVSVRSNIRTANAAMSSLNKALVIAMRGGAVSGITVVAMSLLGVGGLFYLYGGMAEPQRVPFLIVGYGFGASFVALFAQLGGGIYTKAADVGADLVGKVEAGIPEDDPRNPAVIADLVGDNVGDCAGRGADLFESTAAENIGAMILGVALYPHFGIKGILFPLLARAFGLIASMIGVMFVKTDEQGDPMQALNRGYYVASGLATIGFYIATATMLKNNLWFFLAGLIGILTSIAFVYITQYYTEYKYRPVREIAQSAQTGPATNIITGLSVALESTALPVIVISLAILFSYYCGQKGLEGGGLYGTAVATMGMLATAAYILAMDTFGPITDNAGGIIEMSQQPEEVRRKTDRLDAVGNTTKALTKGYA
;
A
#
# COMPACT_ATOMS: atom_id res chain seq x y z
N MET A 1 -1.04 -17.64 23.62
CA MET A 1 -2.31 -16.93 23.41
C MET A 1 -2.17 -15.75 22.44
N THR A 2 -1.31 -14.75 22.70
CA THR A 2 -1.15 -13.55 21.84
C THR A 2 -0.84 -13.86 20.36
N ILE A 3 0.14 -14.74 20.10
CA ILE A 3 0.48 -15.13 18.72
C ILE A 3 -0.71 -15.76 17.98
N GLY A 4 -1.51 -16.57 18.67
CA GLY A 4 -2.72 -17.17 18.09
C GLY A 4 -3.76 -16.13 17.69
N ILE A 5 -3.92 -15.04 18.47
CA ILE A 5 -4.80 -13.92 18.12
C ILE A 5 -4.29 -13.21 16.86
N ILE A 6 -2.99 -12.93 16.78
CA ILE A 6 -2.37 -12.29 15.61
C ILE A 6 -2.61 -13.13 14.35
N LEU A 7 -2.35 -14.44 14.41
CA LEU A 7 -2.56 -15.36 13.29
C LEU A 7 -4.04 -15.46 12.91
N ALA A 8 -4.94 -15.54 13.89
CA ALA A 8 -6.38 -15.58 13.66
C ALA A 8 -6.90 -14.31 12.96
N ILE A 9 -6.44 -13.13 13.39
CA ILE A 9 -6.79 -11.85 12.75
C ILE A 9 -6.22 -11.77 11.33
N SER A 10 -5.01 -12.28 11.11
CA SER A 10 -4.40 -12.34 9.78
C SER A 10 -5.24 -13.21 8.83
N ILE A 11 -5.65 -14.39 9.28
CA ILE A 11 -6.54 -15.28 8.52
C ILE A 11 -7.90 -14.61 8.28
N LEU A 12 -8.48 -13.96 9.30
CA LEU A 12 -9.73 -13.20 9.16
C LEU A 12 -9.60 -12.09 8.09
N GLY A 13 -8.45 -11.41 8.05
CA GLY A 13 -8.13 -10.43 7.01
C GLY A 13 -8.16 -11.04 5.62
N LEU A 14 -7.51 -12.19 5.41
CA LEU A 14 -7.55 -12.89 4.12
C LEU A 14 -8.95 -13.37 3.73
N VAL A 15 -9.73 -13.87 4.70
CA VAL A 15 -11.14 -14.24 4.47
C VAL A 15 -11.97 -13.03 4.08
N PHE A 16 -11.78 -11.89 4.74
CA PHE A 16 -12.48 -10.65 4.43
C PHE A 16 -12.05 -10.08 3.06
N ALA A 17 -10.77 -10.15 2.71
CA ALA A 17 -10.28 -9.84 1.37
C ALA A 17 -10.94 -10.73 0.31
N GLY A 18 -11.07 -12.03 0.57
CA GLY A 18 -11.81 -12.97 -0.29
C GLY A 18 -13.30 -12.63 -0.41
N PHE A 19 -13.94 -12.18 0.68
CA PHE A 19 -15.32 -11.68 0.67
C PHE A 19 -15.46 -10.43 -0.20
N LEU A 20 -14.55 -9.46 -0.08
CA LEU A 20 -14.54 -8.26 -0.92
C LEU A 20 -14.28 -8.60 -2.40
N ALA A 21 -13.33 -9.51 -2.67
CA ALA A 21 -13.07 -9.99 -4.02
C ALA A 21 -14.32 -10.64 -4.63
N LYS A 22 -15.02 -11.50 -3.87
CA LYS A 22 -16.29 -12.09 -4.32
C LYS A 22 -17.35 -11.02 -4.59
N PHE A 23 -17.48 -10.01 -3.72
CA PHE A 23 -18.42 -8.91 -3.91
C PHE A 23 -18.14 -8.13 -5.20
N VAL A 24 -16.87 -7.81 -5.46
CA VAL A 24 -16.46 -7.09 -6.67
C VAL A 24 -16.66 -7.97 -7.89
N LEU A 25 -16.16 -9.21 -7.89
CA LEU A 25 -16.26 -10.12 -9.04
C LEU A 25 -17.72 -10.44 -9.43
N ALA A 26 -18.67 -10.37 -8.49
CA ALA A 26 -20.09 -10.52 -8.76
C ALA A 26 -20.74 -9.30 -9.47
N GLN A 27 -20.07 -8.15 -9.54
CA GLN A 27 -20.58 -6.99 -10.27
C GLN A 27 -20.55 -7.21 -11.78
N GLY A 28 -21.50 -6.59 -12.50
CA GLY A 28 -21.61 -6.69 -13.94
C GLY A 28 -20.42 -6.06 -14.69
N THR A 29 -20.08 -6.65 -15.84
CA THR A 29 -18.96 -6.27 -16.69
C THR A 29 -19.35 -5.33 -17.84
N GLY A 30 -20.55 -4.74 -17.81
CA GLY A 30 -20.98 -3.77 -18.83
C GLY A 30 -21.19 -4.38 -20.22
N LYS A 31 -21.17 -3.51 -21.23
CA LYS A 31 -21.45 -3.83 -22.64
C LYS A 31 -20.33 -4.65 -23.28
N TYR A 32 -20.58 -5.19 -24.47
CA TYR A 32 -19.61 -6.03 -25.20
C TYR A 32 -18.33 -5.26 -25.53
N GLU A 33 -18.46 -4.01 -25.99
CA GLU A 33 -17.35 -3.15 -26.38
C GLU A 33 -16.41 -2.86 -25.19
N MET A 34 -16.97 -2.67 -24.00
CA MET A 34 -16.18 -2.52 -22.76
C MET A 34 -15.41 -3.79 -22.42
N GLN A 35 -16.03 -4.95 -22.64
CA GLN A 35 -15.42 -6.26 -22.35
C GLN A 35 -14.27 -6.56 -23.29
N GLU A 36 -14.38 -6.21 -24.56
CA GLU A 36 -13.32 -6.37 -25.55
C GLU A 36 -12.04 -5.64 -25.11
N ILE A 37 -12.17 -4.36 -24.76
CA ILE A 37 -11.06 -3.55 -24.25
C ILE A 37 -10.49 -4.10 -22.95
N SER A 38 -11.35 -4.41 -21.97
CA SER A 38 -10.90 -4.95 -20.69
C SER A 38 -10.19 -6.30 -20.81
N ASN A 39 -10.61 -7.15 -21.76
CA ASN A 39 -9.96 -8.43 -22.00
C ASN A 39 -8.56 -8.23 -22.57
N ALA A 40 -8.36 -7.26 -23.47
CA ALA A 40 -7.03 -6.92 -24.01
C ALA A 40 -6.08 -6.42 -22.90
N ILE A 41 -6.57 -5.51 -22.03
CA ILE A 41 -5.80 -5.04 -20.87
C ILE A 41 -5.44 -6.21 -19.95
N ARG A 42 -6.41 -7.10 -19.67
CA ARG A 42 -6.17 -8.27 -18.82
C ARG A 42 -5.10 -9.20 -19.40
N GLU A 43 -5.20 -9.51 -20.69
CA GLU A 43 -4.24 -10.38 -21.37
C GLU A 43 -2.82 -9.79 -21.31
N GLY A 44 -2.68 -8.48 -21.59
CA GLY A 44 -1.41 -7.79 -21.50
C GLY A 44 -0.81 -7.80 -20.09
N ALA A 45 -1.62 -7.50 -19.07
CA ALA A 45 -1.19 -7.48 -17.68
C ALA A 45 -0.76 -8.87 -17.18
N GLU A 46 -1.54 -9.91 -17.49
CA GLU A 46 -1.22 -11.30 -17.14
C GLU A 46 0.05 -11.78 -17.87
N ALA A 47 0.22 -11.44 -19.15
CA ALA A 47 1.42 -11.78 -19.91
C ALA A 47 2.69 -11.12 -19.35
N PHE A 48 2.62 -9.81 -19.06
CA PHE A 48 3.75 -9.07 -18.49
C PHE A 48 4.14 -9.61 -17.12
N LEU A 49 3.18 -9.80 -16.19
CA LEU A 49 3.49 -10.30 -14.86
C LEU A 49 4.06 -11.72 -14.87
N ASN A 50 3.54 -12.60 -15.74
CA ASN A 50 4.11 -13.94 -15.90
C ASN A 50 5.58 -13.88 -16.33
N ARG A 51 5.93 -12.98 -17.25
CA ARG A 51 7.33 -12.81 -17.69
C ARG A 51 8.19 -12.19 -16.60
N GLN A 52 7.69 -11.16 -15.91
CA GLN A 52 8.39 -10.48 -14.83
C GLN A 52 8.67 -11.43 -13.67
N TYR A 53 7.65 -12.10 -13.12
CA TYR A 53 7.81 -13.00 -11.98
C TYR A 53 8.62 -14.25 -12.29
N LYS A 54 8.61 -14.76 -13.54
CA LYS A 54 9.54 -15.83 -13.94
C LYS A 54 11.01 -15.39 -13.86
N THR A 55 11.28 -14.15 -14.25
CA THR A 55 12.62 -13.57 -14.18
C THR A 55 13.03 -13.33 -12.73
N ILE A 56 12.16 -12.68 -11.95
CA ILE A 56 12.38 -12.45 -10.52
C ILE A 56 12.61 -13.77 -9.79
N GLY A 57 11.78 -14.79 -10.02
CA GLY A 57 11.93 -16.10 -9.40
C GLY A 57 13.28 -16.76 -9.68
N THR A 58 13.79 -16.62 -10.92
CA THR A 58 15.12 -17.13 -11.28
C THR A 58 16.22 -16.40 -10.51
N LEU A 59 16.13 -15.07 -10.41
CA LEU A 59 17.09 -14.26 -9.65
C LEU A 59 16.99 -14.53 -8.13
N SER A 60 15.79 -14.73 -7.60
CA SER A 60 15.56 -15.08 -6.19
C SER A 60 16.18 -16.42 -5.85
N ILE A 61 16.12 -17.42 -6.73
CA ILE A 61 16.79 -18.72 -6.53
C ILE A 61 18.31 -18.52 -6.46
N ALA A 62 18.88 -17.77 -7.41
CA ALA A 62 20.32 -17.51 -7.43
C ALA A 62 20.78 -16.78 -6.15
N LEU A 63 20.05 -15.75 -5.72
CA LEU A 63 20.35 -15.02 -4.49
C LEU A 63 20.14 -15.86 -3.23
N GLY A 64 19.07 -16.66 -3.17
CA GLY A 64 18.82 -17.56 -2.04
C GLY A 64 19.92 -18.60 -1.88
N LEU A 65 20.42 -19.17 -2.99
CA LEU A 65 21.59 -20.05 -2.96
C LEU A 65 22.84 -19.32 -2.48
N LEU A 66 23.07 -18.09 -2.93
CA LEU A 66 24.18 -17.28 -2.44
C LEU A 66 24.09 -17.03 -0.93
N ILE A 67 22.92 -16.63 -0.41
CA ILE A 67 22.68 -16.45 1.03
C ILE A 67 23.01 -17.74 1.79
N PHE A 68 22.49 -18.88 1.32
CA PHE A 68 22.75 -20.18 1.93
C PHE A 68 24.24 -20.51 2.01
N LEU A 69 24.96 -20.33 0.90
CA LEU A 69 26.40 -20.61 0.83
C LEU A 69 27.20 -19.65 1.72
N LEU A 70 26.85 -18.37 1.77
CA LEU A 70 27.55 -17.37 2.59
C LEU A 70 27.40 -17.70 4.09
N TYR A 71 26.19 -17.98 4.56
CA TYR A 71 25.98 -18.31 5.97
C TYR A 71 26.50 -19.70 6.35
N GLY A 72 26.35 -20.68 5.45
CA GLY A 72 26.80 -22.06 5.70
C GLY A 72 28.33 -22.18 5.71
N PHE A 73 29.00 -21.62 4.70
CA PHE A 73 30.44 -21.79 4.53
C PHE A 73 31.28 -20.67 5.16
N LEU A 74 30.92 -19.39 5.03
CA LEU A 74 31.74 -18.32 5.62
C LEU A 74 31.50 -18.13 7.11
N LYS A 75 30.26 -18.25 7.58
CA LYS A 75 29.95 -18.16 9.03
C LYS A 75 30.03 -19.49 9.76
N GLY A 76 29.98 -20.62 9.05
CA GLY A 76 29.98 -21.96 9.65
C GLY A 76 28.70 -22.31 10.41
N ASP A 77 27.61 -21.55 10.22
CA ASP A 77 26.33 -21.75 10.91
C ASP A 77 25.26 -22.22 9.91
N TRP A 78 25.17 -23.55 9.78
CA TRP A 78 24.24 -24.20 8.87
C TRP A 78 22.77 -24.03 9.28
N ASP A 79 22.46 -23.93 10.57
CA ASP A 79 21.10 -23.71 11.05
C ASP A 79 20.62 -22.29 10.67
N LEU A 80 21.47 -21.29 10.89
CA LEU A 80 21.22 -19.92 10.45
C LEU A 80 21.07 -19.84 8.92
N ALA A 81 21.95 -20.51 8.17
CA ALA A 81 21.89 -20.54 6.71
C ALA A 81 20.54 -21.08 6.21
N ILE A 82 20.07 -22.20 6.75
CA ILE A 82 18.78 -22.81 6.38
C ILE A 82 17.63 -21.87 6.73
N LYS A 83 17.58 -21.39 7.98
CA LYS A 83 16.47 -20.56 8.47
C LYS A 83 16.38 -19.22 7.75
N THR A 84 17.48 -18.53 7.54
CA THR A 84 17.49 -17.24 6.82
C THR A 84 17.13 -17.42 5.36
N THR A 85 17.63 -18.47 4.70
CA THR A 85 17.32 -18.75 3.29
C THR A 85 15.86 -19.17 3.10
N PHE A 86 15.31 -20.00 3.99
CA PHE A 86 13.89 -20.36 3.96
C PHE A 86 13.01 -19.12 4.18
N ALA A 87 13.34 -18.28 5.17
CA ALA A 87 12.61 -17.05 5.41
C ALA A 87 12.65 -16.13 4.18
N PHE A 88 13.80 -16.01 3.52
CA PHE A 88 13.95 -15.28 2.26
C PHE A 88 13.02 -15.79 1.17
N PHE A 89 13.00 -17.10 0.90
CA PHE A 89 12.10 -17.65 -0.12
C PHE A 89 10.63 -17.45 0.24
N LEU A 90 10.26 -17.62 1.52
CA LEU A 90 8.89 -17.39 1.95
C LEU A 90 8.48 -15.93 1.78
N GLY A 91 9.35 -14.98 2.12
CA GLY A 91 9.13 -13.54 1.93
C GLY A 91 8.97 -13.18 0.45
N ALA A 92 9.85 -13.71 -0.39
CA ALA A 92 9.77 -13.52 -1.84
C ALA A 92 8.47 -14.07 -2.43
N ILE A 93 8.07 -15.29 -2.05
CA ILE A 93 6.82 -15.93 -2.51
C ILE A 93 5.62 -15.12 -2.04
N CYS A 94 5.57 -14.73 -0.76
CA CYS A 94 4.45 -13.97 -0.22
C CYS A 94 4.33 -12.58 -0.86
N SER A 95 5.45 -11.88 -1.10
CA SER A 95 5.48 -10.59 -1.82
C SER A 95 4.98 -10.74 -3.26
N ALA A 96 5.44 -11.77 -3.98
CA ALA A 96 4.98 -12.06 -5.33
C ALA A 96 3.48 -12.39 -5.38
N LEU A 97 2.99 -13.21 -4.45
CA LEU A 97 1.58 -13.54 -4.33
C LEU A 97 0.73 -12.30 -4.01
N ALA A 98 1.18 -11.43 -3.11
CA ALA A 98 0.46 -10.21 -2.77
C ALA A 98 0.32 -9.26 -3.98
N GLY A 99 1.41 -9.04 -4.73
CA GLY A 99 1.39 -8.26 -5.97
C GLY A 99 0.50 -8.89 -7.05
N TYR A 100 0.56 -10.22 -7.21
CA TYR A 100 -0.28 -10.93 -8.18
C TYR A 100 -1.77 -10.89 -7.83
N ILE A 101 -2.13 -11.10 -6.56
CA ILE A 101 -3.53 -10.99 -6.08
C ILE A 101 -4.03 -9.56 -6.28
N GLY A 102 -3.22 -8.56 -5.95
CA GLY A 102 -3.52 -7.14 -6.18
C GLY A 102 -3.87 -6.87 -7.63
N MET A 103 -2.98 -7.21 -8.56
CA MET A 103 -3.23 -7.06 -10.01
C MET A 103 -4.48 -7.83 -10.47
N TYR A 104 -4.59 -9.11 -10.08
CA TYR A 104 -5.67 -9.99 -10.52
C TYR A 104 -7.05 -9.38 -10.23
N VAL A 105 -7.20 -8.82 -9.03
CA VAL A 105 -8.43 -8.17 -8.59
C VAL A 105 -8.59 -6.78 -9.20
N SER A 106 -7.53 -5.96 -9.25
CA SER A 106 -7.58 -4.62 -9.86
C SER A 106 -8.04 -4.69 -11.30
N VAL A 107 -7.36 -5.43 -12.18
CA VAL A 107 -7.71 -5.60 -13.59
C VAL A 107 -9.19 -5.97 -13.78
N ARG A 108 -9.70 -6.87 -12.94
CA ARG A 108 -11.10 -7.31 -12.99
C ARG A 108 -12.06 -6.27 -12.39
N SER A 109 -11.60 -5.43 -11.49
CA SER A 109 -12.36 -4.32 -10.90
C SER A 109 -12.54 -3.17 -11.88
N ASN A 110 -11.58 -2.91 -12.76
CA ASN A 110 -11.58 -1.77 -13.71
C ASN A 110 -12.88 -1.69 -14.51
N ILE A 111 -13.23 -2.74 -15.25
CA ILE A 111 -14.46 -2.78 -16.06
C ILE A 111 -15.74 -2.71 -15.21
N ARG A 112 -15.70 -3.22 -13.97
CA ARG A 112 -16.85 -3.21 -13.06
C ARG A 112 -17.08 -1.82 -12.50
N THR A 113 -16.01 -1.09 -12.22
CA THR A 113 -16.02 0.33 -11.88
C THR A 113 -16.54 1.15 -13.05
N ALA A 114 -16.04 0.91 -14.27
CA ALA A 114 -16.51 1.57 -15.49
C ALA A 114 -18.01 1.34 -15.72
N ASN A 115 -18.47 0.10 -15.63
CA ASN A 115 -19.88 -0.24 -15.77
C ASN A 115 -20.74 0.39 -14.65
N ALA A 116 -20.23 0.47 -13.43
CA ALA A 116 -20.95 1.11 -12.34
C ALA A 116 -21.09 2.62 -12.54
N ALA A 117 -20.07 3.29 -13.10
CA ALA A 117 -20.06 4.71 -13.39
C ALA A 117 -21.17 5.12 -14.39
N MET A 118 -21.60 4.19 -15.26
CA MET A 118 -22.76 4.38 -16.15
C MET A 118 -24.05 4.69 -15.37
N SER A 119 -24.14 4.25 -14.12
CA SER A 119 -25.34 4.34 -13.28
C SER A 119 -25.19 5.27 -12.08
N SER A 120 -24.03 5.25 -11.41
CA SER A 120 -23.83 5.96 -10.14
C SER A 120 -22.35 6.16 -9.85
N LEU A 121 -21.98 7.40 -9.50
CA LEU A 121 -20.66 7.76 -9.01
C LEU A 121 -20.34 7.01 -7.71
N ASN A 122 -21.31 6.94 -6.80
CA ASN A 122 -21.12 6.25 -5.52
C ASN A 122 -20.89 4.75 -5.72
N LYS A 123 -21.62 4.12 -6.63
CA LYS A 123 -21.44 2.69 -6.93
C LYS A 123 -20.04 2.42 -7.51
N ALA A 124 -19.57 3.27 -8.42
CA ALA A 124 -18.22 3.19 -8.96
C ALA A 124 -17.16 3.38 -7.87
N LEU A 125 -17.30 4.40 -7.02
CA LEU A 125 -16.42 4.65 -5.87
C LEU A 125 -16.33 3.43 -4.94
N VAL A 126 -17.46 2.86 -4.55
CA VAL A 126 -17.50 1.71 -3.62
C VAL A 126 -16.86 0.47 -4.24
N ILE A 127 -17.10 0.21 -5.53
CA ILE A 127 -16.50 -0.94 -6.22
C ILE A 127 -14.99 -0.77 -6.36
N ALA A 128 -14.53 0.40 -6.80
CA ALA A 128 -13.10 0.68 -6.93
C ALA A 128 -12.39 0.61 -5.58
N MET A 129 -12.95 1.24 -4.53
CA MET A 129 -12.35 1.22 -3.20
C MET A 129 -12.31 -0.18 -2.60
N ARG A 130 -13.37 -0.99 -2.78
CA ARG A 130 -13.38 -2.39 -2.32
C ARG A 130 -12.43 -3.26 -3.12
N GLY A 131 -12.28 -3.02 -4.42
CA GLY A 131 -11.29 -3.68 -5.27
C GLY A 131 -9.87 -3.40 -4.77
N GLY A 132 -9.55 -2.14 -4.51
CA GLY A 132 -8.26 -1.74 -3.94
C GLY A 132 -8.02 -2.28 -2.53
N ALA A 133 -9.07 -2.34 -1.70
CA ALA A 133 -8.99 -2.90 -0.35
C ALA A 133 -8.62 -4.39 -0.33
N VAL A 134 -8.93 -5.17 -1.38
CA VAL A 134 -8.47 -6.56 -1.47
C VAL A 134 -6.94 -6.62 -1.46
N SER A 135 -6.28 -5.76 -2.23
CA SER A 135 -4.82 -5.66 -2.25
C SER A 135 -4.29 -5.25 -0.87
N GLY A 136 -4.80 -4.13 -0.33
CA GLY A 136 -4.34 -3.57 0.95
C GLY A 136 -4.46 -4.52 2.14
N ILE A 137 -5.59 -5.19 2.27
CA ILE A 137 -5.85 -6.16 3.34
C ILE A 137 -4.99 -7.41 3.14
N THR A 138 -4.86 -7.91 1.91
CA THR A 138 -4.04 -9.10 1.62
C THR A 138 -2.57 -8.85 1.97
N VAL A 139 -2.02 -7.69 1.57
CA VAL A 139 -0.65 -7.29 1.85
C VAL A 139 -0.35 -7.30 3.35
N VAL A 140 -1.15 -6.58 4.15
CA VAL A 140 -0.93 -6.49 5.60
C VAL A 140 -1.20 -7.82 6.31
N ALA A 141 -2.23 -8.56 5.88
CA ALA A 141 -2.55 -9.87 6.45
C ALA A 141 -1.47 -10.91 6.18
N MET A 142 -0.94 -10.98 4.95
CA MET A 142 0.14 -11.90 4.60
C MET A 142 1.45 -11.52 5.29
N SER A 143 1.74 -10.23 5.43
CA SER A 143 2.88 -9.73 6.20
C SER A 143 2.82 -10.20 7.65
N LEU A 144 1.67 -10.01 8.33
CA LEU A 144 1.47 -10.48 9.70
C LEU A 144 1.50 -12.01 9.82
N LEU A 145 0.87 -12.72 8.89
CA LEU A 145 0.83 -14.18 8.89
C LEU A 145 2.23 -14.77 8.70
N GLY A 146 3.04 -14.22 7.79
CA GLY A 146 4.39 -14.69 7.54
C GLY A 146 5.34 -14.37 8.69
N VAL A 147 5.36 -13.13 9.18
CA VAL A 147 6.23 -12.73 10.32
C VAL A 147 5.84 -13.49 11.59
N GLY A 148 4.54 -13.52 11.94
CA GLY A 148 4.05 -14.23 13.11
C GLY A 148 4.18 -15.76 13.00
N GLY A 149 3.96 -16.30 11.80
CA GLY A 149 4.09 -17.73 11.51
C GLY A 149 5.54 -18.20 11.61
N LEU A 150 6.48 -17.47 10.99
CA LEU A 150 7.91 -17.75 11.12
C LEU A 150 8.39 -17.59 12.56
N PHE A 151 7.91 -16.55 13.27
CA PHE A 151 8.25 -16.37 14.68
C PHE A 151 7.86 -17.60 15.52
N TYR A 152 6.66 -18.15 15.30
CA TYR A 152 6.21 -19.36 15.98
C TYR A 152 7.02 -20.59 15.54
N LEU A 153 7.18 -20.81 14.23
CA LEU A 153 7.83 -21.99 13.65
C LEU A 153 9.30 -22.09 14.07
N TYR A 154 10.01 -20.96 14.15
CA TYR A 154 11.42 -20.92 14.56
C TYR A 154 11.62 -20.97 16.09
N GLY A 155 10.58 -21.32 16.85
CA GLY A 155 10.69 -21.52 18.28
C GLY A 155 10.67 -20.21 19.08
N GLY A 156 10.04 -19.15 18.59
CA GLY A 156 9.98 -17.85 19.27
C GLY A 156 9.26 -17.88 20.63
N MET A 157 8.57 -18.97 20.95
CA MET A 157 8.05 -19.21 22.31
C MET A 157 9.12 -19.69 23.29
N ALA A 158 10.19 -20.32 22.80
CA ALA A 158 11.31 -20.82 23.59
C ALA A 158 12.50 -19.83 23.56
N GLU A 159 12.84 -19.29 22.37
CA GLU A 159 13.95 -18.34 22.15
C GLU A 159 13.44 -16.99 21.59
N PRO A 160 12.56 -16.27 22.30
CA PRO A 160 11.88 -15.08 21.79
C PRO A 160 12.82 -13.94 21.37
N GLN A 161 14.00 -13.84 21.98
CA GLN A 161 14.98 -12.79 21.69
C GLN A 161 15.77 -13.03 20.40
N ARG A 162 15.96 -14.30 20.00
CA ARG A 162 16.79 -14.67 18.85
C ARG A 162 16.02 -14.63 17.54
N VAL A 163 14.76 -15.08 17.58
CA VAL A 163 13.96 -15.29 16.37
C VAL A 163 13.71 -14.03 15.53
N PRO A 164 13.49 -12.82 16.09
CA PRO A 164 13.36 -11.60 15.29
C PRO A 164 14.54 -11.36 14.34
N PHE A 165 15.76 -11.74 14.74
CA PHE A 165 16.96 -11.61 13.89
C PHE A 165 17.05 -12.71 12.82
N LEU A 166 16.44 -13.88 13.04
CA LEU A 166 16.43 -14.98 12.07
C LEU A 166 15.44 -14.73 10.94
N ILE A 167 14.31 -14.09 11.26
CA ILE A 167 13.23 -13.82 10.30
C ILE A 167 13.50 -12.59 9.43
N VAL A 168 14.61 -11.87 9.63
CA VAL A 168 15.07 -10.77 8.74
C VAL A 168 15.15 -11.22 7.28
N GLY A 169 15.45 -12.50 7.04
CA GLY A 169 15.41 -13.08 5.69
C GLY A 169 14.06 -12.86 5.00
N TYR A 170 12.94 -12.90 5.72
CA TYR A 170 11.60 -12.67 5.18
C TYR A 170 11.43 -11.25 4.62
N GLY A 171 11.85 -10.24 5.38
CA GLY A 171 11.89 -8.86 4.90
C GLY A 171 12.78 -8.74 3.67
N PHE A 172 13.99 -9.32 3.71
CA PHE A 172 14.92 -9.24 2.58
C PHE A 172 14.39 -9.89 1.29
N GLY A 173 13.72 -11.04 1.40
CA GLY A 173 13.06 -11.69 0.25
C GLY A 173 11.91 -10.86 -0.29
N ALA A 174 11.13 -10.23 0.59
CA ALA A 174 10.09 -9.30 0.20
C ALA A 174 10.66 -8.09 -0.56
N SER A 175 11.74 -7.47 -0.06
CA SER A 175 12.39 -6.32 -0.70
C SER A 175 13.00 -6.66 -2.04
N PHE A 176 13.58 -7.85 -2.17
CA PHE A 176 14.14 -8.30 -3.43
C PHE A 176 13.08 -8.37 -4.53
N VAL A 177 11.91 -8.96 -4.23
CA VAL A 177 10.80 -9.03 -5.20
C VAL A 177 10.21 -7.65 -5.46
N ALA A 178 10.01 -6.84 -4.43
CA ALA A 178 9.45 -5.49 -4.55
C ALA A 178 10.30 -4.60 -5.46
N LEU A 179 11.63 -4.62 -5.30
CA LEU A 179 12.57 -3.84 -6.11
C LEU A 179 12.37 -4.09 -7.61
N PHE A 180 12.35 -5.35 -8.03
CA PHE A 180 12.18 -5.68 -9.45
C PHE A 180 10.75 -5.47 -9.93
N ALA A 181 9.75 -5.74 -9.09
CA ALA A 181 8.35 -5.55 -9.47
C ALA A 181 8.03 -4.07 -9.70
N GLN A 182 8.53 -3.19 -8.83
CA GLN A 182 8.33 -1.75 -8.92
C GLN A 182 9.12 -1.15 -10.10
N LEU A 183 10.39 -1.54 -10.28
CA LEU A 183 11.21 -1.01 -11.36
C LEU A 183 10.74 -1.52 -12.73
N GLY A 184 10.46 -2.83 -12.85
CA GLY A 184 9.98 -3.43 -14.09
C GLY A 184 8.60 -2.89 -14.49
N GLY A 185 7.63 -2.92 -13.58
CA GLY A 185 6.29 -2.37 -13.81
C GLY A 185 6.33 -0.87 -14.06
N GLY A 186 7.12 -0.12 -13.29
CA GLY A 186 7.30 1.33 -13.40
C GLY A 186 7.87 1.79 -14.74
N ILE A 187 8.89 1.09 -15.25
CA ILE A 187 9.45 1.36 -16.59
C ILE A 187 8.39 1.10 -17.66
N TYR A 188 7.65 0.00 -17.55
CA TYR A 188 6.62 -0.35 -18.52
C TYR A 188 5.51 0.71 -18.58
N THR A 189 4.91 1.07 -17.43
CA THR A 189 3.83 2.08 -17.39
C THR A 189 4.31 3.44 -17.88
N LYS A 190 5.41 3.98 -17.34
CA LYS A 190 5.81 5.35 -17.69
C LYS A 190 6.30 5.49 -19.13
N ALA A 191 6.86 4.42 -19.72
CA ALA A 191 7.20 4.44 -21.14
C ALA A 191 5.96 4.48 -22.05
N ALA A 192 4.90 3.77 -21.67
CA ALA A 192 3.65 3.74 -22.41
C ALA A 192 2.85 5.05 -22.23
N ASP A 193 2.65 5.49 -20.99
CA ASP A 193 1.98 6.73 -20.59
C ASP A 193 2.55 7.96 -21.33
N VAL A 194 3.86 8.22 -21.18
CA VAL A 194 4.52 9.36 -21.83
C VAL A 194 4.42 9.28 -23.36
N GLY A 195 4.53 8.07 -23.94
CA GLY A 195 4.40 7.88 -25.37
C GLY A 195 2.97 8.13 -25.89
N ALA A 196 1.98 7.62 -25.16
CA ALA A 196 0.56 7.79 -25.49
C ALA A 196 0.16 9.26 -25.43
N ASP A 197 0.51 9.94 -24.34
CA ASP A 197 0.09 11.32 -24.08
C ASP A 197 0.77 12.34 -24.98
N LEU A 198 2.07 12.21 -25.23
CA LEU A 198 2.78 13.16 -26.10
C LEU A 198 2.28 13.08 -27.54
N VAL A 199 2.24 11.87 -28.11
CA VAL A 199 1.83 11.71 -29.52
C VAL A 199 0.33 11.95 -29.66
N GLY A 200 -0.49 11.43 -28.74
CA GLY A 200 -1.94 11.56 -28.79
C GLY A 200 -2.41 13.00 -28.57
N LYS A 201 -2.14 13.57 -27.40
CA LYS A 201 -2.71 14.84 -26.97
C LYS A 201 -1.97 16.04 -27.56
N VAL A 202 -0.64 15.99 -27.63
CA VAL A 202 0.17 17.17 -28.01
C VAL A 202 0.40 17.24 -29.51
N GLU A 203 0.76 16.12 -30.16
CA GLU A 203 1.08 16.12 -31.59
C GLU A 203 -0.16 15.92 -32.48
N ALA A 204 -0.98 14.90 -32.19
CA ALA A 204 -2.13 14.54 -33.00
C ALA A 204 -3.43 15.27 -32.61
N GLY A 205 -3.49 15.84 -31.40
CA GLY A 205 -4.68 16.55 -30.89
C GLY A 205 -5.90 15.66 -30.70
N ILE A 206 -5.71 14.36 -30.47
CA ILE A 206 -6.78 13.41 -30.14
C ILE A 206 -6.98 13.34 -28.61
N PRO A 207 -8.18 12.92 -28.13
CA PRO A 207 -8.41 12.71 -26.71
C PRO A 207 -7.40 11.77 -26.04
N GLU A 208 -7.24 11.93 -24.74
CA GLU A 208 -6.57 10.95 -23.87
C GLU A 208 -7.31 9.61 -23.93
N ASP A 209 -6.61 8.49 -23.85
CA ASP A 209 -7.17 7.13 -23.99
C ASP A 209 -7.92 6.85 -25.30
N ASP A 210 -7.69 7.62 -26.36
CA ASP A 210 -8.38 7.42 -27.63
C ASP A 210 -7.99 6.08 -28.28
N PRO A 211 -8.97 5.26 -28.75
CA PRO A 211 -8.69 3.94 -29.30
C PRO A 211 -7.87 3.95 -30.60
N ARG A 212 -7.69 5.12 -31.24
CA ARG A 212 -6.79 5.29 -32.40
C ARG A 212 -5.33 5.30 -32.01
N ASN A 213 -5.01 5.55 -30.73
CA ASN A 213 -3.65 5.59 -30.24
C ASN A 213 -3.18 4.19 -29.83
N PRO A 214 -2.18 3.60 -30.52
CA PRO A 214 -1.76 2.23 -30.28
C PRO A 214 -1.07 2.03 -28.91
N ALA A 215 -0.67 3.10 -28.22
CA ALA A 215 -0.01 3.02 -26.93
C ALA A 215 -0.98 2.86 -25.75
N VAL A 216 -2.28 3.17 -25.92
CA VAL A 216 -3.26 3.24 -24.82
C VAL A 216 -3.46 1.89 -24.13
N ILE A 217 -3.49 0.77 -24.86
CA ILE A 217 -3.57 -0.55 -24.22
C ILE A 217 -2.33 -0.81 -23.36
N ALA A 218 -1.14 -0.43 -23.83
CA ALA A 218 0.07 -0.60 -23.05
C ALA A 218 0.08 0.30 -21.80
N ASP A 219 -0.46 1.51 -21.90
CA ASP A 219 -0.60 2.44 -20.78
C ASP A 219 -1.48 1.86 -19.67
N LEU A 220 -2.70 1.45 -20.04
CA LEU A 220 -3.64 0.86 -19.09
C LEU A 220 -3.16 -0.49 -18.53
N VAL A 221 -2.44 -1.29 -19.32
CA VAL A 221 -1.74 -2.47 -18.80
C VAL A 221 -0.71 -2.04 -17.75
N GLY A 222 0.03 -0.96 -18.04
CA GLY A 222 0.99 -0.32 -17.16
C GLY A 222 0.46 -0.01 -15.77
N ASP A 223 -0.71 0.60 -15.66
CA ASP A 223 -1.31 0.92 -14.36
C ASP A 223 -1.55 -0.31 -13.48
N ASN A 224 -1.89 -1.43 -14.11
CA ASN A 224 -2.14 -2.67 -13.39
C ASN A 224 -0.83 -3.37 -12.97
N VAL A 225 0.21 -3.31 -13.80
CA VAL A 225 1.47 -4.03 -13.53
C VAL A 225 2.46 -3.21 -12.70
N GLY A 226 2.46 -1.88 -12.85
CA GLY A 226 3.27 -0.95 -12.09
C GLY A 226 2.53 -0.45 -10.85
N ASP A 227 1.46 0.33 -11.08
CA ASP A 227 0.79 1.07 -10.00
C ASP A 227 -0.08 0.18 -9.09
N CYS A 228 -0.47 -1.02 -9.52
CA CYS A 228 -1.11 -2.01 -8.63
C CYS A 228 -0.14 -3.09 -8.14
N ALA A 229 0.42 -3.91 -9.03
CA ALA A 229 1.23 -5.06 -8.63
C ALA A 229 2.54 -4.64 -7.94
N GLY A 230 3.25 -3.68 -8.54
CA GLY A 230 4.49 -3.12 -8.00
C GLY A 230 4.27 -2.46 -6.63
N ARG A 231 3.22 -1.65 -6.49
CA ARG A 231 2.85 -1.00 -5.22
C ARG A 231 2.44 -1.98 -4.13
N GLY A 232 1.71 -3.03 -4.49
CA GLY A 232 1.35 -4.10 -3.55
C GLY A 232 2.60 -4.81 -2.99
N ALA A 233 3.61 -5.08 -3.84
CA ALA A 233 4.86 -5.69 -3.41
C ALA A 233 5.73 -4.74 -2.56
N ASP A 234 5.80 -3.46 -2.94
CA ASP A 234 6.49 -2.38 -2.21
C ASP A 234 5.97 -2.24 -0.78
N LEU A 235 4.66 -2.12 -0.60
CA LEU A 235 4.09 -1.98 0.75
C LEU A 235 4.11 -3.30 1.53
N PHE A 236 4.09 -4.45 0.85
CA PHE A 236 4.32 -5.73 1.51
C PHE A 236 5.71 -5.79 2.13
N GLU A 237 6.73 -5.37 1.40
CA GLU A 237 8.08 -5.19 1.90
C GLU A 237 8.10 -4.29 3.12
N SER A 238 7.55 -3.08 3.03
CA SER A 238 7.67 -2.09 4.11
C SER A 238 6.93 -2.57 5.36
N THR A 239 5.74 -3.17 5.20
CA THR A 239 5.00 -3.73 6.34
C THR A 239 5.76 -4.88 7.00
N ALA A 240 6.41 -5.76 6.22
CA ALA A 240 7.18 -6.88 6.75
C ALA A 240 8.46 -6.41 7.46
N ALA A 241 9.22 -5.51 6.82
CA ALA A 241 10.45 -4.94 7.35
C ALA A 241 10.18 -4.17 8.65
N GLU A 242 9.14 -3.36 8.71
CA GLU A 242 8.78 -2.57 9.89
C GLU A 242 8.28 -3.45 11.04
N ASN A 243 7.50 -4.49 10.75
CA ASN A 243 7.11 -5.47 11.75
C ASN A 243 8.36 -6.15 12.36
N ILE A 244 9.31 -6.60 11.53
CA ILE A 244 10.53 -7.26 11.98
C ILE A 244 11.44 -6.28 12.74
N GLY A 245 11.63 -5.05 12.23
CA GLY A 245 12.44 -4.01 12.87
C GLY A 245 11.91 -3.62 14.24
N ALA A 246 10.59 -3.44 14.37
CA ALA A 246 9.96 -3.17 15.65
C ALA A 246 10.06 -4.36 16.62
N MET A 247 9.98 -5.61 16.14
CA MET A 247 10.23 -6.80 16.96
C MET A 247 11.68 -6.85 17.47
N ILE A 248 12.66 -6.51 16.62
CA ILE A 248 14.08 -6.44 16.99
C ILE A 248 14.28 -5.41 18.10
N LEU A 249 13.72 -4.20 17.98
CA LEU A 249 13.76 -3.22 19.06
C LEU A 249 13.01 -3.69 20.31
N GLY A 250 11.93 -4.46 20.12
CA GLY A 250 11.18 -5.11 21.20
C GLY A 250 12.00 -6.15 22.00
N VAL A 251 13.11 -6.66 21.45
CA VAL A 251 14.02 -7.55 22.20
C VAL A 251 14.63 -6.84 23.39
N ALA A 252 14.95 -5.55 23.25
CA ALA A 252 15.48 -4.72 24.35
C ALA A 252 14.47 -4.55 25.50
N LEU A 253 13.17 -4.70 25.21
CA LEU A 253 12.10 -4.64 26.19
C LEU A 253 11.84 -5.97 26.93
N TYR A 254 12.46 -7.05 26.48
CA TYR A 254 12.25 -8.38 27.04
C TYR A 254 12.46 -8.45 28.57
N PRO A 255 13.47 -7.80 29.18
CA PRO A 255 13.65 -7.83 30.63
C PRO A 255 12.46 -7.24 31.42
N HIS A 256 11.67 -6.34 30.82
CA HIS A 256 10.61 -5.60 31.50
C HIS A 256 9.20 -6.14 31.21
N PHE A 257 8.99 -6.58 29.96
CA PHE A 257 7.68 -7.00 29.43
C PHE A 257 7.67 -8.46 28.94
N GLY A 258 8.81 -9.14 28.94
CA GLY A 258 8.98 -10.47 28.37
C GLY A 258 8.68 -10.49 26.87
N ILE A 259 8.19 -11.64 26.39
CA ILE A 259 7.80 -11.83 24.98
C ILE A 259 6.74 -10.83 24.50
N LYS A 260 5.96 -10.22 25.40
CA LYS A 260 4.92 -9.26 25.05
C LYS A 260 5.49 -7.98 24.44
N GLY A 261 6.67 -7.54 24.87
CA GLY A 261 7.37 -6.39 24.27
C GLY A 261 7.77 -6.66 22.82
N ILE A 262 8.16 -7.90 22.51
CA ILE A 262 8.53 -8.32 21.16
C ILE A 262 7.29 -8.48 20.27
N LEU A 263 6.19 -9.02 20.79
CA LEU A 263 4.97 -9.27 20.00
C LEU A 263 4.02 -8.07 19.90
N PHE A 264 4.23 -7.02 20.69
CA PHE A 264 3.39 -5.83 20.70
C PHE A 264 3.20 -5.21 19.29
N PRO A 265 4.24 -5.00 18.47
CA PRO A 265 4.10 -4.41 17.13
C PRO A 265 3.12 -5.20 16.24
N LEU A 266 3.21 -6.53 16.29
CA LEU A 266 2.32 -7.41 15.50
C LEU A 266 0.86 -7.33 15.96
N LEU A 267 0.63 -7.25 17.28
CA LEU A 267 -0.72 -7.12 17.82
C LEU A 267 -1.32 -5.74 17.49
N ALA A 268 -0.53 -4.67 17.61
CA ALA A 268 -0.96 -3.32 17.23
C ALA A 268 -1.36 -3.25 15.76
N ARG A 269 -0.54 -3.84 14.88
CA ARG A 269 -0.84 -3.95 13.45
C ARG A 269 -2.08 -4.79 13.17
N ALA A 270 -2.28 -5.90 13.89
CA ALA A 270 -3.47 -6.74 13.73
C ALA A 270 -4.76 -5.96 14.07
N PHE A 271 -4.76 -5.14 15.13
CA PHE A 271 -5.91 -4.26 15.40
C PHE A 271 -6.08 -3.18 14.32
N GLY A 272 -4.99 -2.63 13.80
CA GLY A 272 -5.00 -1.72 12.66
C GLY A 272 -5.63 -2.32 11.39
N LEU A 273 -5.36 -3.61 11.13
CA LEU A 273 -5.99 -4.37 10.05
C LEU A 273 -7.51 -4.45 10.23
N ILE A 274 -7.99 -4.76 11.43
CA ILE A 274 -9.43 -4.76 11.75
C ILE A 274 -10.04 -3.38 11.54
N ALA A 275 -9.38 -2.35 12.06
CA ALA A 275 -9.83 -0.97 11.91
C ALA A 275 -9.94 -0.56 10.43
N SER A 276 -8.98 -0.97 9.61
CA SER A 276 -8.98 -0.73 8.16
C SER A 276 -10.13 -1.47 7.45
N MET A 277 -10.36 -2.75 7.79
CA MET A 277 -11.50 -3.52 7.25
C MET A 277 -12.84 -2.83 7.53
N ILE A 278 -13.02 -2.31 8.74
CA ILE A 278 -14.23 -1.57 9.11
C ILE A 278 -14.29 -0.24 8.36
N GLY A 279 -13.19 0.54 8.33
CA GLY A 279 -13.13 1.83 7.64
C GLY A 279 -13.53 1.76 6.17
N VAL A 280 -13.08 0.73 5.44
CA VAL A 280 -13.42 0.50 4.02
C VAL A 280 -14.94 0.42 3.82
N MET A 281 -15.68 -0.13 4.78
CA MET A 281 -17.13 -0.27 4.71
C MET A 281 -17.89 1.04 4.92
N PHE A 282 -17.25 2.09 5.43
CA PHE A 282 -17.83 3.42 5.66
C PHE A 282 -17.65 4.38 4.47
N VAL A 283 -16.96 3.96 3.41
CA VAL A 283 -16.79 4.73 2.17
C VAL A 283 -18.11 4.74 1.40
N LYS A 284 -18.69 5.92 1.26
CA LYS A 284 -19.89 6.21 0.46
C LYS A 284 -19.97 7.71 0.16
N THR A 285 -20.49 8.06 -1.00
CA THR A 285 -20.75 9.44 -1.40
C THR A 285 -22.16 9.57 -1.98
N ASP A 286 -22.61 10.80 -2.15
CA ASP A 286 -23.77 11.12 -2.99
C ASP A 286 -23.30 11.39 -4.43
N GLU A 287 -24.21 11.39 -5.40
CA GLU A 287 -23.88 11.55 -6.83
C GLU A 287 -23.14 12.87 -7.15
N GLN A 288 -23.40 13.92 -6.37
CA GLN A 288 -22.72 15.21 -6.46
C GLN A 288 -21.66 15.42 -5.36
N GLY A 289 -21.52 14.46 -4.45
CA GLY A 289 -20.57 14.53 -3.36
C GLY A 289 -19.12 14.42 -3.83
N ASP A 290 -18.20 14.78 -2.95
CA ASP A 290 -16.76 14.76 -3.18
C ASP A 290 -16.18 13.37 -2.83
N PRO A 291 -15.68 12.59 -3.81
CA PRO A 291 -15.16 11.24 -3.53
C PRO A 291 -14.00 11.26 -2.52
N MET A 292 -13.18 12.31 -2.54
CA MET A 292 -12.06 12.44 -1.60
C MET A 292 -12.54 12.56 -0.15
N GLN A 293 -13.64 13.29 0.10
CA GLN A 293 -14.24 13.37 1.44
C GLN A 293 -14.79 12.01 1.91
N ALA A 294 -15.34 11.20 0.99
CA ALA A 294 -15.80 9.86 1.31
C ALA A 294 -14.64 8.93 1.71
N LEU A 295 -13.50 9.00 1.01
CA LEU A 295 -12.28 8.27 1.34
C LEU A 295 -11.69 8.74 2.68
N ASN A 296 -11.60 10.06 2.90
CA ASN A 296 -11.12 10.64 4.16
C ASN A 296 -11.99 10.24 5.34
N ARG A 297 -13.33 10.20 5.18
CA ARG A 297 -14.23 9.77 6.26
C ARG A 297 -13.96 8.33 6.69
N GLY A 298 -13.81 7.40 5.74
CA GLY A 298 -13.47 6.01 6.07
C GLY A 298 -12.08 5.90 6.72
N TYR A 299 -11.13 6.72 6.31
CA TYR A 299 -9.80 6.80 6.91
C TYR A 299 -9.83 7.30 8.37
N TYR A 300 -10.64 8.33 8.67
CA TYR A 300 -10.79 8.81 10.05
C TYR A 300 -11.47 7.77 10.96
N VAL A 301 -12.46 7.04 10.44
CA VAL A 301 -13.06 5.90 11.16
C VAL A 301 -12.00 4.84 11.45
N ALA A 302 -11.20 4.45 10.45
CA ALA A 302 -10.11 3.50 10.63
C ALA A 302 -9.08 4.01 11.65
N SER A 303 -8.69 5.28 11.59
CA SER A 303 -7.71 5.88 12.51
C SER A 303 -8.22 5.94 13.96
N GLY A 304 -9.50 6.28 14.17
CA GLY A 304 -10.12 6.26 15.49
C GLY A 304 -10.19 4.85 16.08
N LEU A 305 -10.61 3.86 15.28
CA LEU A 305 -10.63 2.46 15.70
C LEU A 305 -9.23 1.90 15.95
N ALA A 306 -8.25 2.27 15.12
CA ALA A 306 -6.86 1.92 15.30
C ALA A 306 -6.31 2.48 16.61
N THR A 307 -6.66 3.73 16.97
CA THR A 307 -6.29 4.34 18.26
C THR A 307 -6.82 3.53 19.44
N ILE A 308 -8.09 3.09 19.38
CA ILE A 308 -8.69 2.22 20.40
C ILE A 308 -7.95 0.88 20.47
N GLY A 309 -7.67 0.27 19.32
CA GLY A 309 -6.89 -0.97 19.22
C GLY A 309 -5.48 -0.83 19.81
N PHE A 310 -4.81 0.30 19.57
CA PHE A 310 -3.48 0.61 20.09
C PHE A 310 -3.50 0.77 21.61
N TYR A 311 -4.54 1.42 22.16
CA TYR A 311 -4.75 1.49 23.60
C TYR A 311 -4.89 0.09 24.21
N ILE A 312 -5.73 -0.77 23.63
CA ILE A 312 -5.92 -2.15 24.10
C ILE A 312 -4.61 -2.95 24.02
N ALA A 313 -3.85 -2.83 22.93
CA ALA A 313 -2.54 -3.47 22.80
C ALA A 313 -1.57 -3.01 23.89
N THR A 314 -1.51 -1.71 24.17
CA THR A 314 -0.64 -1.14 25.21
C THR A 314 -1.07 -1.59 26.61
N ALA A 315 -2.37 -1.55 26.91
CA ALA A 315 -2.94 -2.00 28.17
C ALA A 315 -2.60 -3.47 28.47
N THR A 316 -2.74 -4.34 27.47
CA THR A 316 -2.57 -5.79 27.64
C THR A 316 -1.11 -6.27 27.55
N MET A 317 -0.30 -5.63 26.71
CA MET A 317 1.08 -6.08 26.41
C MET A 317 2.14 -5.30 27.17
N LEU A 318 1.94 -4.00 27.40
CA LEU A 318 2.93 -3.08 27.96
C LEU A 318 2.53 -2.56 29.35
N LYS A 319 1.79 -3.35 30.13
CA LYS A 319 1.36 -3.02 31.51
C LYS A 319 0.66 -1.66 31.61
N ASN A 320 -0.14 -1.30 30.61
CA ASN A 320 -0.85 -0.02 30.54
C ASN A 320 0.06 1.22 30.62
N ASN A 321 1.25 1.12 30.03
CA ASN A 321 2.17 2.24 29.96
C ASN A 321 1.66 3.32 28.99
N LEU A 322 1.03 4.35 29.55
CA LEU A 322 0.43 5.44 28.78
C LEU A 322 1.43 6.22 27.93
N TRP A 323 2.72 6.23 28.29
CA TRP A 323 3.73 6.90 27.47
C TRP A 323 3.98 6.18 26.15
N PHE A 324 4.00 4.85 26.14
CA PHE A 324 4.06 4.10 24.87
C PHE A 324 2.76 4.25 24.07
N PHE A 325 1.60 4.32 24.73
CA PHE A 325 0.37 4.66 24.02
C PHE A 325 0.44 6.05 23.36
N LEU A 326 0.94 7.06 24.07
CA LEU A 326 1.14 8.41 23.53
C LEU A 326 2.13 8.42 22.37
N ALA A 327 3.20 7.62 22.41
CA ALA A 327 4.12 7.45 21.29
C ALA A 327 3.40 6.90 20.04
N GLY A 328 2.55 5.89 20.21
CA GLY A 328 1.72 5.36 19.12
C GLY A 328 0.70 6.36 18.60
N LEU A 329 0.07 7.14 19.49
CA LEU A 329 -0.86 8.20 19.12
C LEU A 329 -0.17 9.29 18.30
N ILE A 330 1.07 9.67 18.66
CA ILE A 330 1.89 10.57 17.85
C ILE A 330 2.03 10.02 16.43
N GLY A 331 2.33 8.72 16.29
CA GLY A 331 2.36 8.06 14.99
C GLY A 331 1.06 8.15 14.18
N ILE A 332 -0.08 7.88 14.82
CA ILE A 332 -1.40 7.99 14.16
C ILE A 332 -1.67 9.45 13.74
N LEU A 333 -1.34 10.42 14.59
CA LEU A 333 -1.48 11.84 14.28
C LEU A 333 -0.54 12.25 13.13
N THR A 334 0.67 11.73 13.09
CA THR A 334 1.60 11.89 11.96
C THR A 334 0.98 11.36 10.68
N SER A 335 0.41 10.15 10.69
CA SER A 335 -0.31 9.60 9.54
C SER A 335 -1.42 10.52 9.05
N ILE A 336 -2.23 11.07 9.97
CA ILE A 336 -3.30 12.02 9.63
C ILE A 336 -2.72 13.33 9.07
N ALA A 337 -1.64 13.86 9.65
CA ALA A 337 -0.98 15.06 9.16
C ALA A 337 -0.44 14.87 7.73
N PHE A 338 0.15 13.72 7.43
CA PHE A 338 0.58 13.36 6.08
C PHE A 338 -0.60 13.31 5.11
N VAL A 339 -1.77 12.84 5.56
CA VAL A 339 -2.97 12.88 4.72
C VAL A 339 -3.33 14.31 4.30
N TYR A 340 -3.38 15.24 5.25
CA TYR A 340 -3.70 16.62 4.96
C TYR A 340 -2.63 17.35 4.14
N ILE A 341 -1.36 17.15 4.48
CA ILE A 341 -0.24 17.83 3.81
C ILE A 341 -0.19 17.40 2.35
N THR A 342 -0.20 16.11 2.07
CA THR A 342 -0.13 15.63 0.69
C THR A 342 -1.36 16.05 -0.10
N GLN A 343 -2.56 15.92 0.48
CA GLN A 343 -3.79 16.39 -0.15
C GLN A 343 -3.73 17.88 -0.53
N TYR A 344 -3.17 18.74 0.34
CA TYR A 344 -2.98 20.17 0.03
C TYR A 344 -2.07 20.42 -1.18
N TYR A 345 -1.00 19.62 -1.34
CA TYR A 345 -0.05 19.79 -2.44
C TYR A 345 -0.45 19.09 -3.74
N THR A 346 -1.38 18.14 -3.71
CA THR A 346 -1.71 17.32 -4.89
C THR A 346 -3.15 17.41 -5.36
N GLU A 347 -4.09 17.88 -4.54
CA GLU A 347 -5.48 18.04 -4.96
C GLU A 347 -5.71 19.38 -5.68
N TYR A 348 -6.41 19.32 -6.82
CA TYR A 348 -6.70 20.47 -7.70
C TYR A 348 -7.52 21.61 -7.07
N LYS A 349 -8.05 21.41 -5.86
CA LYS A 349 -8.82 22.41 -5.12
C LYS A 349 -7.93 23.42 -4.39
N TYR A 350 -6.67 23.10 -4.14
CA TYR A 350 -5.78 23.92 -3.32
C TYR A 350 -4.84 24.79 -4.15
N ARG A 351 -4.24 25.79 -3.47
CA ARG A 351 -3.34 26.78 -4.09
C ARG A 351 -2.22 26.12 -4.92
N PRO A 352 -1.44 25.14 -4.43
CA PRO A 352 -0.24 24.70 -5.14
C PRO A 352 -0.55 24.13 -6.54
N VAL A 353 -1.57 23.28 -6.65
CA VAL A 353 -1.98 22.71 -7.95
C VAL A 353 -2.62 23.75 -8.86
N ARG A 354 -3.43 24.67 -8.30
CA ARG A 354 -4.03 25.77 -9.08
C ARG A 354 -2.99 26.72 -9.64
N GLU A 355 -1.93 27.00 -8.89
CA GLU A 355 -0.82 27.85 -9.31
C GLU A 355 -0.03 27.22 -10.46
N ILE A 356 0.25 25.91 -10.38
CA ILE A 356 0.83 25.14 -11.50
C ILE A 356 -0.07 25.25 -12.74
N ALA A 357 -1.36 24.94 -12.61
CA ALA A 357 -2.30 25.01 -13.72
C ALA A 357 -2.42 26.43 -14.33
N GLN A 358 -2.38 27.47 -13.51
CA GLN A 358 -2.36 28.86 -13.98
C GLN A 358 -1.07 29.20 -14.73
N SER A 359 0.07 28.70 -14.27
CA SER A 359 1.36 28.95 -14.92
C SER A 359 1.43 28.36 -16.33
N ALA A 360 0.68 27.28 -16.60
CA ALA A 360 0.56 26.71 -17.95
C ALA A 360 0.03 27.71 -19.00
N GLN A 361 -0.66 28.78 -18.60
CA GLN A 361 -1.09 29.86 -19.52
C GLN A 361 0.07 30.63 -20.16
N THR A 362 1.26 30.58 -19.56
CA THR A 362 2.48 31.23 -20.08
C THR A 362 3.45 30.25 -20.76
N GLY A 363 3.04 28.97 -20.88
CA GLY A 363 3.74 27.93 -21.63
C GLY A 363 4.33 26.80 -20.78
N PRO A 364 4.92 25.77 -21.43
CA PRO A 364 5.46 24.60 -20.72
C PRO A 364 6.61 24.91 -19.77
N ALA A 365 7.47 25.88 -20.10
CA ALA A 365 8.64 26.21 -19.28
C ALA A 365 8.25 26.74 -17.90
N THR A 366 7.30 27.68 -17.83
CA THR A 366 6.79 28.23 -16.57
C THR A 366 5.98 27.20 -15.79
N ASN A 367 5.26 26.30 -16.48
CA ASN A 367 4.58 25.17 -15.85
C ASN A 367 5.57 24.24 -15.13
N ILE A 368 6.67 23.85 -15.79
CA ILE A 368 7.70 23.00 -15.20
C ILE A 368 8.42 23.70 -14.04
N ILE A 369 8.76 24.99 -14.19
CA ILE A 369 9.42 25.76 -13.12
C ILE A 369 8.53 25.86 -11.89
N THR A 370 7.25 26.21 -12.06
CA THR A 370 6.28 26.30 -10.96
C THR A 370 6.08 24.94 -10.31
N GLY A 371 5.93 23.88 -11.11
CA GLY A 371 5.79 22.50 -10.62
C GLY A 371 7.00 22.05 -9.78
N LEU A 372 8.23 22.32 -10.24
CA LEU A 372 9.45 22.03 -9.48
C LEU A 372 9.54 22.85 -8.19
N SER A 373 9.14 24.12 -8.23
CA SER A 373 9.11 24.98 -7.04
C SER A 373 8.15 24.43 -5.99
N VAL A 374 6.93 24.06 -6.38
CA VAL A 374 5.94 23.45 -5.49
C VAL A 374 6.42 22.09 -4.98
N ALA A 375 7.07 21.28 -5.81
CA ALA A 375 7.64 20.01 -5.37
C ALA A 375 8.70 20.21 -4.28
N LEU A 376 9.61 21.18 -4.43
CA LEU A 376 10.60 21.52 -3.40
C LEU A 376 9.93 22.05 -2.12
N GLU A 377 8.93 22.93 -2.23
CA GLU A 377 8.14 23.45 -1.11
C GLU A 377 7.45 22.31 -0.32
N SER A 378 6.89 21.33 -1.04
CA SER A 378 6.11 20.23 -0.46
C SER A 378 6.89 19.33 0.51
N THR A 379 8.22 19.36 0.48
CA THR A 379 9.07 18.55 1.36
C THR A 379 9.25 19.13 2.76
N ALA A 380 9.04 20.45 2.93
CA ALA A 380 9.34 21.13 4.19
C ALA A 380 8.43 20.68 5.35
N LEU A 381 7.11 20.63 5.12
CA LEU A 381 6.15 20.22 6.16
C LEU A 381 6.31 18.75 6.56
N PRO A 382 6.43 17.77 5.63
CA PRO A 382 6.71 16.38 5.99
C PRO A 382 7.96 16.21 6.85
N VAL A 383 9.07 16.89 6.53
CA VAL A 383 10.31 16.82 7.31
C VAL A 383 10.11 17.35 8.73
N ILE A 384 9.39 18.46 8.89
CA ILE A 384 9.06 19.01 10.21
C ILE A 384 8.21 18.03 11.01
N VAL A 385 7.16 17.47 10.39
CA VAL A 385 6.26 16.52 11.05
C VAL A 385 6.98 15.25 11.48
N ILE A 386 7.83 14.67 10.62
CA ILE A 386 8.66 13.49 10.97
C ILE A 386 9.61 13.84 12.11
N SER A 387 10.29 14.98 12.04
CA SER A 387 11.24 15.41 13.07
C SER A 387 10.57 15.55 14.44
N LEU A 388 9.40 16.20 14.49
CA LEU A 388 8.61 16.33 15.70
C LEU A 388 8.11 14.95 16.20
N ALA A 389 7.66 14.08 15.29
CA ALA A 389 7.19 12.75 15.64
C ALA A 389 8.31 11.92 16.28
N ILE A 390 9.52 11.94 15.72
CA ILE A 390 10.70 11.25 16.27
C ILE A 390 11.05 11.82 17.65
N LEU A 391 11.16 13.14 17.79
CA LEU A 391 11.53 13.78 19.06
C LEU A 391 10.52 13.47 20.17
N PHE A 392 9.23 13.65 19.90
CA PHE A 392 8.19 13.41 20.90
C PHE A 392 8.01 11.94 21.22
N SER A 393 8.05 11.05 20.22
CA SER A 393 7.94 9.60 20.47
C SER A 393 9.16 9.05 21.20
N TYR A 394 10.37 9.54 20.91
CA TYR A 394 11.57 9.21 21.66
C TYR A 394 11.46 9.68 23.11
N TYR A 395 11.01 10.91 23.33
CA TYR A 395 10.77 11.45 24.68
C TYR A 395 9.74 10.61 25.44
N CYS A 396 8.62 10.27 24.81
CA CYS A 396 7.61 9.38 25.39
C CYS A 396 8.23 8.00 25.73
N GLY A 397 9.04 7.43 24.84
CA GLY A 397 9.74 6.17 25.10
C GLY A 397 10.64 6.24 26.34
N GLN A 398 11.44 7.32 26.47
CA GLN A 398 12.30 7.55 27.64
C GLN A 398 11.51 7.75 28.94
N LYS A 399 10.34 8.39 28.88
CA LYS A 399 9.44 8.53 30.04
C LYS A 399 8.70 7.24 30.39
N GLY A 400 8.40 6.42 29.40
CA GLY A 400 7.77 5.12 29.58
C GLY A 400 8.69 4.09 30.19
N LEU A 401 9.97 4.09 29.80
CA LEU A 401 11.00 3.21 30.34
C LEU A 401 12.37 3.86 30.15
N GLU A 402 13.24 3.78 31.15
CA GLU A 402 14.62 4.24 31.02
C GLU A 402 15.33 3.48 29.88
N GLY A 403 15.90 4.22 28.92
CA GLY A 403 16.47 3.63 27.71
C GLY A 403 15.44 3.19 26.65
N GLY A 404 14.15 3.40 26.89
CA GLY A 404 13.04 3.02 26.00
C GLY A 404 12.81 3.96 24.81
N GLY A 405 13.64 4.99 24.62
CA GLY A 405 13.44 6.02 23.60
C GLY A 405 13.35 5.48 22.17
N LEU A 406 14.29 4.62 21.77
CA LEU A 406 14.29 3.99 20.43
C LEU A 406 13.07 3.07 20.21
N TYR A 407 12.59 2.41 21.26
CA TYR A 407 11.36 1.66 21.13
C TYR A 407 10.15 2.59 21.02
N GLY A 408 10.16 3.74 21.69
CA GLY A 408 9.16 4.79 21.52
C GLY A 408 8.98 5.22 20.06
N THR A 409 10.08 5.39 19.31
CA THR A 409 10.01 5.69 17.88
C THR A 409 9.43 4.52 17.07
N ALA A 410 9.78 3.28 17.39
CA ALA A 410 9.18 2.10 16.76
C ALA A 410 7.67 1.98 17.03
N VAL A 411 7.23 2.31 18.24
CA VAL A 411 5.82 2.35 18.62
C VAL A 411 5.08 3.45 17.84
N ALA A 412 5.71 4.60 17.63
CA ALA A 412 5.17 5.64 16.74
C ALA A 412 5.07 5.16 15.29
N THR A 413 6.09 4.47 14.76
CA THR A 413 6.01 3.87 13.42
C THR A 413 4.86 2.87 13.31
N MET A 414 4.64 2.02 14.32
CA MET A 414 3.49 1.11 14.35
C MET A 414 2.15 1.85 14.43
N GLY A 415 2.10 2.99 15.11
CA GLY A 415 0.93 3.87 15.15
C GLY A 415 0.65 4.49 13.78
N MET A 416 1.67 5.04 13.12
CA MET A 416 1.55 5.58 11.77
C MET A 416 1.05 4.50 10.81
N LEU A 417 1.66 3.32 10.84
CA LEU A 417 1.34 2.17 9.99
C LEU A 417 0.08 1.38 10.38
N ALA A 418 -0.66 1.81 11.40
CA ALA A 418 -1.84 1.10 11.87
C ALA A 418 -2.96 1.06 10.81
N THR A 419 -3.07 2.10 9.98
CA THR A 419 -4.06 2.21 8.90
C THR A 419 -3.49 1.87 7.53
N ALA A 420 -2.32 1.20 7.46
CA ALA A 420 -1.63 0.90 6.21
C ALA A 420 -2.51 0.15 5.19
N ALA A 421 -3.34 -0.80 5.64
CA ALA A 421 -4.25 -1.52 4.74
C ALA A 421 -5.30 -0.59 4.11
N TYR A 422 -5.75 0.44 4.83
CA TYR A 422 -6.68 1.44 4.30
C TYR A 422 -5.97 2.41 3.34
N ILE A 423 -4.77 2.88 3.68
CA ILE A 423 -3.97 3.74 2.80
C ILE A 423 -3.71 3.02 1.47
N LEU A 424 -3.28 1.76 1.51
CA LEU A 424 -3.05 0.96 0.30
C LEU A 424 -4.32 0.69 -0.50
N ALA A 425 -5.47 0.59 0.18
CA ALA A 425 -6.75 0.51 -0.51
C ALA A 425 -7.03 1.77 -1.34
N MET A 426 -6.70 2.95 -0.81
CA MET A 426 -6.80 4.23 -1.53
C MET A 426 -5.76 4.36 -2.64
N ASP A 427 -4.55 3.82 -2.47
CA ASP A 427 -3.53 3.77 -3.53
C ASP A 427 -4.05 3.00 -4.74
N THR A 428 -4.48 1.77 -4.49
CA THR A 428 -4.96 0.84 -5.52
C THR A 428 -6.29 1.30 -6.14
N PHE A 429 -7.07 2.11 -5.42
CA PHE A 429 -8.27 2.75 -5.96
C PHE A 429 -7.95 3.61 -7.19
N GLY A 430 -6.81 4.32 -7.20
CA GLY A 430 -6.43 5.22 -8.30
C GLY A 430 -6.30 4.50 -9.65
N PRO A 431 -5.39 3.52 -9.81
CA PRO A 431 -5.26 2.74 -11.04
C PRO A 431 -6.55 2.06 -11.50
N ILE A 432 -7.41 1.64 -10.55
CA ILE A 432 -8.70 1.02 -10.90
C ILE A 432 -9.63 2.04 -11.57
N THR A 433 -9.64 3.29 -11.08
CA THR A 433 -10.49 4.36 -11.63
C THR A 433 -9.93 4.95 -12.90
N ASP A 434 -8.61 5.00 -13.01
CA ASP A 434 -7.84 5.39 -14.19
C ASP A 434 -8.20 4.49 -15.39
N ASN A 435 -7.98 3.18 -15.23
CA ASN A 435 -8.40 2.18 -16.21
C ASN A 435 -9.91 2.16 -16.48
N ALA A 436 -10.74 2.48 -15.48
CA ALA A 436 -12.18 2.58 -15.71
C ALA A 436 -12.50 3.72 -16.69
N GLY A 437 -11.82 4.86 -16.56
CA GLY A 437 -11.88 5.97 -17.50
C GLY A 437 -11.43 5.54 -18.90
N GLY A 438 -10.25 4.91 -19.01
CA GLY A 438 -9.73 4.47 -20.31
C GLY A 438 -10.65 3.46 -21.01
N ILE A 439 -11.27 2.53 -20.27
CA ILE A 439 -12.29 1.62 -20.82
C ILE A 439 -13.52 2.40 -21.33
N ILE A 440 -13.98 3.41 -20.60
CA ILE A 440 -15.11 4.25 -21.00
C ILE A 440 -14.84 4.99 -22.29
N GLU A 441 -13.64 5.57 -22.43
CA GLU A 441 -13.23 6.32 -23.61
C GLU A 441 -13.06 5.42 -24.83
N MET A 442 -12.28 4.35 -24.70
CA MET A 442 -12.04 3.40 -25.80
C MET A 442 -13.30 2.68 -26.28
N SER A 443 -14.27 2.46 -25.39
CA SER A 443 -15.56 1.87 -25.76
C SER A 443 -16.62 2.91 -26.17
N GLN A 444 -16.22 4.18 -26.36
CA GLN A 444 -17.06 5.27 -26.86
C GLN A 444 -18.36 5.45 -26.05
N GLN A 445 -18.29 5.33 -24.72
CA GLN A 445 -19.43 5.60 -23.86
C GLN A 445 -19.70 7.12 -23.77
N PRO A 446 -20.89 7.55 -23.31
CA PRO A 446 -21.24 8.96 -23.24
C PRO A 446 -20.26 9.78 -22.36
N GLU A 447 -19.97 11.01 -22.78
CA GLU A 447 -19.02 11.92 -22.11
C GLU A 447 -19.36 12.19 -20.62
N GLU A 448 -20.65 12.17 -20.25
CA GLU A 448 -21.08 12.31 -18.85
C GLU A 448 -20.49 11.21 -17.95
N VAL A 449 -20.29 10.01 -18.51
CA VAL A 449 -19.69 8.88 -17.78
C VAL A 449 -18.19 9.09 -17.61
N ARG A 450 -17.49 9.57 -18.65
CA ARG A 450 -16.07 9.93 -18.57
C ARG A 450 -15.83 10.99 -17.50
N ARG A 451 -16.68 12.02 -17.43
CA ARG A 451 -16.61 13.04 -16.36
C ARG A 451 -16.76 12.46 -14.95
N LYS A 452 -17.52 11.37 -14.77
CA LYS A 452 -17.62 10.68 -13.47
C LYS A 452 -16.32 9.95 -13.14
N THR A 453 -15.70 9.28 -14.11
CA THR A 453 -14.42 8.60 -13.90
C THR A 453 -13.25 9.56 -13.76
N ASP A 454 -13.21 10.68 -14.48
CA ASP A 454 -12.17 11.70 -14.32
C ASP A 454 -12.17 12.28 -12.90
N ARG A 455 -13.37 12.45 -12.31
CA ARG A 455 -13.49 12.88 -10.91
C ARG A 455 -12.95 11.83 -9.93
N LEU A 456 -13.10 10.54 -10.25
CA LEU A 456 -12.57 9.46 -9.41
C LEU A 456 -11.04 9.34 -9.60
N ASP A 457 -10.56 9.44 -10.83
CA ASP A 457 -9.15 9.38 -11.15
C ASP A 457 -8.36 10.57 -10.58
N ALA A 458 -8.89 11.79 -10.65
CA ALA A 458 -8.28 12.96 -10.00
C ALA A 458 -8.10 12.75 -8.48
N VAL A 459 -9.04 12.04 -7.84
CA VAL A 459 -8.92 11.62 -6.43
C VAL A 459 -7.87 10.51 -6.29
N GLY A 460 -7.85 9.55 -7.21
CA GLY A 460 -6.83 8.52 -7.36
C GLY A 460 -5.40 9.07 -7.42
N ASN A 461 -5.17 10.14 -8.17
CA ASN A 461 -3.87 10.80 -8.27
C ASN A 461 -3.40 11.38 -6.94
N THR A 462 -4.33 11.94 -6.15
CA THR A 462 -4.04 12.40 -4.78
C THR A 462 -3.74 11.23 -3.84
N THR A 463 -4.47 10.12 -3.96
CA THR A 463 -4.25 8.94 -3.09
C THR A 463 -2.97 8.17 -3.44
N LYS A 464 -2.57 8.15 -4.72
CA LYS A 464 -1.24 7.66 -5.15
C LYS A 464 -0.12 8.45 -4.48
N ALA A 465 -0.23 9.78 -4.46
CA ALA A 465 0.76 10.63 -3.79
C ALA A 465 0.76 10.45 -2.26
N LEU A 466 -0.42 10.30 -1.66
CA LEU A 466 -0.57 10.03 -0.23
C LEU A 466 0.23 8.81 0.22
N THR A 467 0.11 7.73 -0.54
CA THR A 467 0.79 6.48 -0.23
C THR A 467 2.30 6.60 -0.38
N LYS A 468 2.79 7.39 -1.36
CA LYS A 468 4.23 7.69 -1.50
C LYS A 468 4.80 8.53 -0.37
N GLY A 469 4.01 9.42 0.22
CA GLY A 469 4.43 10.16 1.42
C GLY A 469 4.36 9.31 2.69
N TYR A 470 3.51 8.28 2.68
CA TYR A 470 3.29 7.39 3.81
C TYR A 470 4.32 6.25 3.90
N ALA A 471 4.76 5.73 2.75
CA ALA A 471 5.93 4.86 2.62
C ALA A 471 7.22 5.68 2.83
#